data_AF-A0A1W6UUP8-F1
#
_entry.id   AF-A0A1W6UUP8-F1
#
_cell.length_a   1.000
_cell.length_b   1.000
_cell.length_c   1.000
_cell.angle_alpha   90.00
_cell.angle_beta   90.00
_cell.angle_gamma   90.00
#
_symmetry.space_group_name_H-M   'P 1'
#
loop_
_entity.id
_entity.type
_entity.pdbx_description
1 polymer ?
#
loop_
_entity_poly.entity_id
_entity_poly.type
_entity_poly.pdbx_seq_one_letter_code
_entity_poly.pdbx_strand_id
1 'polypeptide(L)' 'MTKFTEFEEGVFYAAAIIVNTHDSMVIACDLLREAGLFNSDVSSLDDYEKQALKKLNEQEPECGLGGFDSEES' A
#
# COMPACT_ATOMS: atom_id res chain seq x y z
N MET A 1 -6.17 13.92 9.65
CA MET A 1 -5.52 12.69 9.15
C MET A 1 -4.12 12.65 9.73
N THR A 2 -3.73 11.51 10.31
CA THR A 2 -2.39 11.33 10.87
C THR A 2 -1.46 11.00 9.71
N LYS A 3 -0.40 11.79 9.54
CA LYS A 3 0.62 11.50 8.54
C LYS A 3 1.41 10.27 8.99
N PHE A 4 1.72 9.36 8.06
CA PHE A 4 2.58 8.21 8.37
C PHE A 4 3.95 8.68 8.88
N THR A 5 4.54 7.87 9.76
CA THR A 5 5.95 8.01 10.14
C THR A 5 6.84 7.57 8.98
N GLU A 6 8.10 8.02 8.97
CA GLU A 6 9.09 7.61 7.96
C GLU A 6 9.25 6.08 7.88
N PHE A 7 9.10 5.39 9.02
CA PHE A 7 9.14 3.93 9.04
C PHE A 7 7.95 3.32 8.30
N GLU A 8 6.73 3.81 8.55
CA GLU A 8 5.51 3.30 7.92
C GLU A 8 5.52 3.59 6.42
N GLU A 9 5.95 4.79 5.99
CA GLU A 9 6.18 5.12 4.58
C GLU A 9 7.20 4.15 3.94
N GLY A 10 8.29 3.83 4.65
CA GLY A 10 9.28 2.85 4.21
C GLY A 10 8.71 1.43 4.05
N VAL A 11 7.76 1.02 4.90
CA VAL A 11 7.09 -0.28 4.76
C VAL A 11 6.19 -0.30 3.52
N PHE A 12 5.44 0.76 3.25
CA PHE A 12 4.64 0.86 2.03
C PHE A 12 5.51 0.85 0.77
N TYR A 13 6.64 1.56 0.79
CA TYR A 13 7.61 1.52 -0.29
C TYR A 13 8.14 0.10 -0.52
N ALA A 14 8.49 -0.64 0.54
CA ALA A 14 8.93 -2.02 0.43
C ALA A 14 7.83 -2.94 -0.16
N ALA A 15 6.57 -2.76 0.25
CA ALA A 15 5.44 -3.47 -0.34
C ALA A 15 5.29 -3.15 -1.84
N ALA A 16 5.43 -1.87 -2.22
CA ALA A 16 5.38 -1.45 -3.62
C ALA A 16 6.49 -2.09 -4.47
N ILE A 17 7.72 -2.20 -3.94
CA ILE A 17 8.81 -2.92 -4.59
C ILE A 17 8.43 -4.39 -4.80
N ILE A 18 7.94 -5.09 -3.76
CA ILE A 18 7.56 -6.50 -3.86
C ILE A 18 6.51 -6.72 -4.96
N VAL A 19 5.49 -5.86 -5.01
CA VAL A 19 4.44 -5.91 -6.02
C VAL A 19 4.99 -5.69 -7.43
N ASN A 20 5.89 -4.72 -7.60
CA ASN A 20 6.38 -4.32 -8.92
C ASN A 20 7.52 -5.20 -9.46
N THR A 21 8.34 -5.81 -8.60
CA THR A 21 9.52 -6.58 -9.03
C THR A 21 9.34 -8.08 -8.91
N HIS A 22 8.47 -8.54 -8.00
CA HIS A 22 8.26 -9.96 -7.71
C HIS A 22 6.83 -10.44 -8.01
N ASP A 23 5.91 -9.54 -8.38
CA ASP A 23 4.48 -9.84 -8.62
C ASP A 23 3.83 -10.65 -7.49
N SER A 24 4.34 -10.54 -6.26
CA SER A 24 3.89 -11.34 -5.13
C SER A 24 2.99 -10.54 -4.20
N MET A 25 1.68 -10.57 -4.49
CA MET A 25 0.67 -9.83 -3.74
C MET A 25 0.53 -10.34 -2.31
N VAL A 26 0.51 -11.67 -2.13
CA VAL A 26 0.44 -12.31 -0.81
C VAL A 26 1.57 -11.86 0.11
N ILE A 27 2.82 -11.84 -0.37
CA ILE A 27 3.97 -11.42 0.45
C ILE A 27 3.88 -9.92 0.80
N ALA A 28 3.46 -9.09 -0.15
CA ALA A 28 3.27 -7.66 0.10
C ALA A 28 2.15 -7.43 1.12
N CYS A 29 1.03 -8.16 1.04
CA CYS A 29 -0.05 -8.09 2.01
C CYS A 29 0.41 -8.57 3.39
N ASP A 30 1.08 -9.72 3.48
CA ASP A 30 1.63 -10.23 4.74
C ASP A 30 2.58 -9.21 5.39
N LEU A 31 3.46 -8.56 4.61
CA LEU A 31 4.33 -7.50 5.11
C LEU A 31 3.53 -6.36 5.77
N LEU A 32 2.47 -5.87 5.09
CA LEU A 32 1.61 -4.82 5.64
C LEU A 32 0.88 -5.29 6.90
N ARG A 33 0.44 -6.55 6.95
CA ARG A 33 -0.22 -7.14 8.13
C ARG A 33 0.70 -7.17 9.32
N GLU A 34 1.90 -7.73 9.16
CA GLU A 34 2.86 -7.88 10.24
C GLU A 34 3.41 -6.52 10.71
N ALA A 35 3.42 -5.51 9.84
CA ALA A 35 3.75 -4.13 10.19
C ALA A 35 2.59 -3.37 10.87
N GLY A 36 1.40 -3.97 10.97
CA GLY A 36 0.22 -3.31 11.56
C GLY A 36 -0.41 -2.24 10.66
N LEU A 37 -0.17 -2.29 9.35
CA LEU A 37 -0.61 -1.31 8.36
C LEU A 37 -1.80 -1.79 7.50
N PHE A 38 -2.46 -2.87 7.92
CA PHE A 38 -3.73 -3.29 7.33
C PHE A 38 -4.80 -2.21 7.45
N ASN A 39 -5.67 -2.14 6.43
CA ASN A 39 -6.77 -1.19 6.35
C ASN A 39 -6.34 0.29 6.38
N SER A 40 -5.09 0.57 5.98
CA SER A 40 -4.57 1.94 5.98
C SER A 40 -5.15 2.78 4.84
N ASP A 41 -5.39 4.05 5.12
CA ASP A 41 -5.66 5.06 4.10
C ASP A 41 -4.33 5.56 3.52
N VAL A 42 -4.07 5.22 2.26
CA VAL A 42 -2.81 5.52 1.57
C VAL A 42 -2.88 6.80 0.72
N SER A 43 -3.89 7.65 0.93
CA SER A 43 -4.07 8.91 0.19
C SER A 43 -2.90 9.89 0.33
N SER A 44 -2.10 9.76 1.39
CA SER A 44 -0.93 10.62 1.63
C SER A 44 0.37 10.12 1.00
N LEU A 45 0.41 8.87 0.51
CA LEU A 45 1.59 8.31 -0.16
C LEU A 45 1.77 8.90 -1.55
N ASP A 46 2.95 8.71 -2.13
CA ASP A 46 3.22 9.13 -3.49
C ASP A 46 2.53 8.23 -4.53
N ASP A 47 2.60 8.64 -5.79
CA ASP A 47 1.95 7.94 -6.90
C ASP A 47 2.58 6.56 -7.18
N TYR A 48 3.87 6.37 -6.90
CA TYR A 48 4.55 5.10 -7.11
C TYR A 48 4.01 4.05 -6.14
N GLU A 49 3.97 4.36 -4.84
CA GLU A 49 3.36 3.50 -3.84
C GLU A 49 1.88 3.25 -4.15
N LYS A 50 1.11 4.31 -4.41
CA LYS A 50 -0.34 4.20 -4.64
C LYS A 50 -0.68 3.28 -5.81
N GLN A 51 0.04 3.38 -6.93
CA GLN A 51 -0.21 2.52 -8.08
C GLN A 51 0.04 1.04 -7.76
N ALA A 52 1.13 0.74 -7.06
CA ALA A 52 1.44 -0.63 -6.64
C ALA A 52 0.44 -1.16 -5.60
N LEU A 53 0.12 -0.36 -4.59
CA LEU A 53 -0.81 -0.71 -3.52
C LEU A 53 -2.25 -0.85 -4.02
N LYS A 54 -2.64 -0.10 -5.07
CA LYS A 54 -3.92 -0.29 -5.74
C LYS A 54 -3.99 -1.67 -6.40
N LYS A 55 -2.94 -2.05 -7.16
CA LYS A 55 -2.83 -3.38 -7.78
C LYS A 55 -2.86 -4.49 -6.73
N LEU A 56 -2.17 -4.29 -5.60
CA LEU A 56 -2.21 -5.21 -4.46
C LEU A 56 -3.63 -5.36 -3.93
N ASN A 57 -4.32 -4.27 -3.63
CA ASN A 57 -5.65 -4.29 -3.04
C ASN A 57 -6.75 -4.82 -3.98
N GLU A 58 -6.54 -4.73 -5.30
CA GLU A 58 -7.43 -5.35 -6.30
C GLU A 58 -7.31 -6.88 -6.32
N GLN A 59 -6.13 -7.44 -6.01
CA GLN A 59 -5.87 -8.90 -6.04
C GLN A 59 -6.00 -9.55 -4.65
N GLU A 60 -5.66 -8.81 -3.60
CA GLU A 60 -5.72 -9.22 -2.19
C GLU A 60 -6.58 -8.19 -1.43
N PRO A 61 -7.92 -8.18 -1.64
CA PRO A 61 -8.81 -7.22 -1.03
C PRO A 61 -8.85 -7.28 0.51
N GLU A 62 -8.35 -8.35 1.12
CA GLU A 62 -8.15 -8.47 2.57
C GLU A 62 -7.12 -7.50 3.16
N CYS A 63 -6.21 -6.92 2.34
CA CYS A 63 -5.30 -5.90 2.84
C CYS A 63 -6.07 -4.62 3.24
N GLY A 64 -7.26 -4.41 2.67
CA GLY A 64 -8.24 -3.39 3.06
C GLY A 64 -7.80 -1.95 2.81
N LEU A 65 -6.83 -1.72 1.92
CA LEU A 65 -6.27 -0.40 1.67
C LEU A 65 -7.31 0.53 1.02
N GLY A 66 -7.26 1.81 1.38
CA GLY A 66 -8.15 2.86 0.86
C GLY A 66 -7.39 4.11 0.44
N GLY A 67 -8.10 5.10 -0.10
CA GLY A 67 -7.48 6.39 -0.48
C GLY A 67 -6.77 6.37 -1.83
N PHE A 68 -7.23 5.53 -2.77
CA PHE A 68 -6.70 5.43 -4.13
C PHE A 68 -7.28 6.45 -5.13
N ASP A 69 -8.21 7.30 -4.68
CA ASP A 69 -8.88 8.26 -5.53
C ASP A 69 -8.00 9.50 -5.75
N SER A 70 -7.50 9.63 -6.97
CA SER A 70 -7.22 10.91 -7.60
C SER A 70 -8.34 11.21 -8.59
N GLU A 71 -9.48 11.67 -8.10
CA GLU A 71 -10.44 12.39 -8.93
C GLU A 71 -9.99 13.86 -9.01
N GLU A 72 -9.07 14.17 -9.93
CA GLU A 72 -9.13 15.48 -10.57
C GLU A 72 -10.39 15.49 -11.45
N SER A 73 -11.45 16.13 -10.96
CA SER A 73 -12.57 16.63 -11.77
C SER A 73 -12.35 18.10 -12.12
#